data_AF-A0A6P0DJY5-F1
#
_entry.id   AF-A0A6P0DJY5-F1
#
_cell.length_a   1.000
_cell.length_b   1.000
_cell.length_c   1.000
_cell.angle_alpha   90.00
_cell.angle_beta   90.00
_cell.angle_gamma   90.00
#
_symmetry.space_group_name_H-M   'P 1'
#
loop_
_entity.id
_entity.type
_entity.pdbx_description
1 polymer ?
#
loop_
_entity_poly.entity_id
_entity_poly.type
_entity_poly.pdbx_seq_one_letter_code
_entity_poly.pdbx_strand_id
1 'polypeptide(L)'
;MFKAIAAAIARIFKIGIGGLRWCENLVLSPFRALFGGGGALPNPEFNPTMTSTELLDEYESNRKAQAALQRSDRDSIECVVKYAAASPAARATTDLSAVPAEARLALLTMDDFELKALAAAGPGKVRKWVEGRDHGIFGVPNMSATRPINVAPAPSQPPVGMTPQQQMIWRVQAHLGKPEHSKEFRIA
;
A
#
# COMPACT_ATOMS: atom_id res chain seq x y z
N MET A 1 4.08 -25.57 57.02
CA MET A 1 3.60 -25.92 55.65
C MET A 1 3.91 -24.85 54.60
N PHE A 2 3.70 -23.55 54.85
CA PHE A 2 3.99 -22.47 53.87
C PHE A 2 5.44 -22.42 53.35
N LYS A 3 6.45 -22.75 54.17
CA LYS A 3 7.86 -22.79 53.75
C LYS A 3 8.15 -23.87 52.69
N ALA A 4 7.43 -24.99 52.70
CA ALA A 4 7.61 -26.07 51.73
C ALA A 4 7.01 -25.72 50.37
N ILE A 5 5.86 -25.04 50.37
CA ILE A 5 5.18 -24.55 49.16
C ILE A 5 6.04 -23.46 48.49
N ALA A 6 6.61 -22.54 49.27
CA ALA A 6 7.51 -21.51 48.76
C ALA A 6 8.78 -22.10 48.10
N ALA A 7 9.35 -23.16 48.68
CA ALA A 7 10.51 -23.85 48.12
C ALA A 7 10.19 -24.60 46.81
N ALA A 8 8.98 -25.17 46.70
CA ALA A 8 8.51 -25.82 45.48
C ALA A 8 8.28 -24.82 44.34
N ILE A 9 7.64 -23.67 44.63
CA ILE A 9 7.44 -22.58 43.66
C ILE A 9 8.79 -22.01 43.20
N ALA A 10 9.74 -21.79 44.11
CA ALA A 10 11.07 -21.30 43.76
C ALA A 10 11.85 -22.26 42.84
N ARG A 11 11.67 -23.58 42.99
CA ARG A 11 12.28 -24.58 42.10
C ARG A 11 11.63 -24.58 40.71
N ILE A 12 10.31 -24.44 40.63
CA ILE A 12 9.59 -24.35 39.34
C ILE A 12 10.01 -23.07 38.59
N PHE A 13 10.14 -21.94 39.28
CA PHE A 13 10.62 -20.69 38.68
C PHE A 13 12.07 -20.80 38.18
N LYS A 14 12.97 -21.45 38.93
CA LYS A 14 14.36 -21.66 38.47
C LYS A 14 14.44 -22.55 37.23
N ILE A 15 13.61 -23.59 37.15
CA ILE A 15 13.55 -24.48 35.98
C ILE A 15 12.90 -23.77 34.79
N GLY A 16 11.84 -22.99 35.01
CA GLY A 16 11.16 -22.22 33.97
C GLY A 16 12.04 -21.11 33.36
N ILE A 17 12.76 -20.35 34.19
CA ILE A 17 13.67 -19.30 33.73
C ILE A 17 14.89 -19.91 33.00
N GLY A 18 15.40 -21.04 33.49
CA GLY A 18 16.49 -21.77 32.82
C GLY A 18 16.06 -22.35 31.47
N GLY A 19 14.86 -22.92 31.40
CA GLY A 19 14.27 -23.47 30.17
C GLY A 19 13.98 -22.40 29.13
N LEU A 20 13.47 -21.22 29.55
CA LEU A 20 13.24 -20.10 28.63
C LEU A 20 14.55 -19.63 27.97
N ARG A 21 15.60 -19.44 28.77
CA ARG A 21 16.93 -19.02 28.28
C ARG A 21 17.60 -20.07 27.40
N TRP A 22 17.36 -21.36 27.66
CA TRP A 22 17.85 -22.44 26.82
C TRP A 22 17.12 -22.47 25.46
N CYS A 23 15.79 -22.35 25.46
CA CYS A 23 14.99 -22.29 24.22
C CYS A 23 15.33 -21.05 23.38
N GLU A 24 15.50 -19.87 24.00
CA GLU A 24 15.93 -18.66 23.29
C GLU A 24 17.30 -18.85 22.64
N ASN A 25 18.27 -19.42 23.37
CA ASN A 25 19.59 -19.68 22.79
C ASN A 25 19.55 -20.71 21.67
N LEU A 26 18.69 -21.75 21.75
CA LEU A 26 18.64 -22.79 20.73
C LEU A 26 17.95 -22.30 19.45
N VAL A 27 16.84 -21.59 19.58
CA VAL A 27 16.13 -20.97 18.45
C VAL A 27 16.96 -19.88 17.78
N LEU A 28 17.67 -19.06 18.57
CA LEU A 28 18.47 -17.96 18.04
C LEU A 28 19.90 -18.38 17.68
N SER A 29 20.39 -19.57 18.09
CA SER A 29 21.73 -20.05 17.75
C SER A 29 22.05 -20.09 16.25
N PRO A 30 21.18 -20.58 15.34
CA PRO A 30 21.47 -20.53 13.91
C PRO A 30 21.49 -19.09 13.39
N PHE A 31 20.62 -18.21 13.90
CA PHE A 31 20.63 -16.79 13.55
C PHE A 31 21.88 -16.08 14.08
N ARG A 32 22.39 -16.44 15.26
CA ARG A 32 23.62 -15.87 15.83
C ARG A 32 24.87 -16.36 15.08
N ALA A 33 24.84 -17.58 14.56
CA ALA A 33 25.90 -18.11 13.71
C ALA A 33 25.89 -17.47 12.31
N LEU A 34 24.71 -17.19 11.74
CA LEU A 34 24.56 -16.56 10.41
C LEU A 34 24.65 -15.02 10.43
N PHE A 35 24.17 -14.36 11.49
CA PHE A 35 24.08 -12.89 11.59
C PHE A 35 25.01 -12.28 12.64
N GLY A 36 26.05 -13.01 13.06
CA GLY A 36 27.15 -12.43 13.80
C GLY A 36 26.94 -12.38 15.31
N GLY A 37 27.42 -13.42 15.99
CA GLY A 37 27.84 -13.32 17.37
C GLY A 37 29.07 -12.41 17.48
N GLY A 38 28.84 -11.14 17.80
CA GLY A 38 29.81 -10.27 18.51
C GLY A 38 31.18 -10.02 17.87
N GLY A 39 31.39 -10.38 16.60
CA GLY A 39 32.54 -9.93 15.83
C GLY A 39 32.27 -8.51 15.39
N ALA A 40 33.08 -7.56 15.87
CA ALA A 40 33.13 -6.20 15.37
C ALA A 40 33.29 -6.24 13.85
N LEU A 41 32.17 -6.12 13.13
CA LEU A 41 32.19 -5.57 11.79
C LEU A 41 33.00 -4.27 11.91
N PRO A 42 33.98 -4.02 11.02
CA PRO A 42 34.64 -2.73 10.99
C PRO A 42 33.52 -1.70 10.92
N ASN A 43 33.36 -0.91 11.98
CA ASN A 43 32.38 0.17 11.99
C ASN A 43 32.72 0.98 10.74
N PRO A 44 31.83 1.04 9.72
CA PRO A 44 32.08 1.93 8.61
C PRO A 44 32.28 3.30 9.24
N GLU A 45 33.39 3.96 8.91
CA GLU A 45 33.67 5.32 9.37
C GLU A 45 32.56 6.19 8.79
N PHE A 46 31.49 6.33 9.56
CA PHE A 46 30.37 7.18 9.25
C PHE A 46 30.88 8.60 9.48
N ASN A 47 31.43 9.19 8.42
CA ASN A 47 31.63 10.62 8.32
C ASN A 47 30.30 11.18 7.83
N PRO A 48 29.40 11.64 8.73
CA PRO A 48 28.20 12.31 8.29
C PRO A 48 28.63 13.56 7.51
N THR A 49 28.39 13.56 6.21
CA THR A 49 28.50 14.77 5.39
C THR A 49 27.42 15.80 5.76
N MET A 50 26.39 15.37 6.50
CA MET A 50 25.33 16.23 7.01
C MET A 50 25.54 16.59 8.48
N THR A 51 25.27 17.85 8.81
CA THR A 51 25.32 18.32 10.19
C THR A 51 24.13 17.77 10.99
N SER A 52 24.28 17.55 12.29
CA SER A 52 23.18 17.02 13.14
C SER A 52 21.92 17.89 13.11
N THR A 53 22.08 19.18 12.83
CA THR A 53 20.99 20.14 12.62
C THR A 53 20.22 19.89 11.33
N GLU A 54 20.91 19.47 10.26
CA GLU A 54 20.31 19.15 8.97
C GLU A 54 19.48 17.87 9.04
N LEU A 55 19.93 16.86 9.79
CA LEU A 55 19.16 15.64 10.06
C LEU A 55 17.88 15.92 10.85
N LEU A 56 17.92 16.86 11.80
CA LEU A 56 16.74 17.25 12.57
C LEU A 56 15.73 17.99 11.69
N ASP A 57 16.20 18.88 10.81
CA ASP A 57 15.33 19.62 9.89
C ASP A 57 14.70 18.69 8.84
N GLU A 58 15.46 17.73 8.31
CA GLU A 58 14.93 16.68 7.43
C GLU A 58 13.89 15.81 8.16
N TYR A 59 14.15 15.42 9.40
CA TYR A 59 13.19 14.66 10.18
C TYR A 59 11.89 15.45 10.45
N GLU A 60 12.01 16.73 10.82
CA GLU A 60 10.85 17.58 11.05
C GLU A 60 10.04 17.83 9.77
N SER A 61 10.72 18.09 8.66
CA SER A 61 10.07 18.29 7.35
C SER A 61 9.34 17.01 6.89
N ASN A 62 9.97 15.84 7.04
CA ASN A 62 9.34 14.55 6.76
C ASN A 62 8.15 14.27 7.68
N ARG A 63 8.25 14.61 8.97
CA ARG A 63 7.13 14.47 9.91
C ARG A 63 5.97 15.38 9.55
N LYS A 64 6.24 16.63 9.16
CA LYS A 64 5.22 17.59 8.71
C LYS A 64 4.57 17.10 7.40
N ALA A 65 5.35 16.59 6.46
CA ALA A 65 4.86 16.03 5.21
C ALA A 65 3.96 14.80 5.45
N GLN A 66 4.38 13.86 6.29
CA GLN A 66 3.56 12.70 6.64
C GLN A 66 2.27 13.10 7.36
N ALA A 67 2.33 14.06 8.28
CA ALA A 67 1.15 14.58 8.96
C ALA A 67 0.18 15.28 8.00
N ALA A 68 0.69 15.99 6.99
CA ALA A 68 -0.13 16.63 5.97
C ALA A 68 -0.89 15.59 5.11
N LEU A 69 -0.21 14.52 4.66
CA LEU A 69 -0.82 13.43 3.91
C LEU A 69 -1.92 12.70 4.72
N GLN A 70 -1.66 12.44 6.01
CA GLN A 70 -2.67 11.80 6.86
C GLN A 70 -3.90 12.69 7.09
N ARG A 71 -3.71 14.02 7.16
CA ARG A 71 -4.82 14.97 7.28
C ARG A 71 -5.64 15.02 6.00
N SER A 72 -5.01 15.11 4.83
CA SER A 72 -5.74 15.10 3.54
C SER A 72 -6.56 13.83 3.36
N ASP A 73 -6.02 12.66 3.75
CA ASP A 73 -6.76 11.40 3.69
C ASP A 73 -7.98 11.42 4.61
N ARG A 74 -7.83 11.92 5.85
CA ARG A 74 -8.95 12.02 6.79
C ARG A 74 -10.03 12.97 6.30
N ASP A 75 -9.62 14.15 5.81
CA ASP A 75 -10.53 15.19 5.36
C ASP A 75 -11.28 14.73 4.09
N SER A 76 -10.62 13.99 3.20
CA SER A 76 -11.28 13.36 2.05
C SER A 76 -12.32 12.33 2.45
N ILE A 77 -12.02 11.46 3.43
CA ILE A 77 -12.96 10.44 3.93
C ILE A 77 -14.17 11.11 4.59
N GLU A 78 -13.94 12.12 5.43
CA GLU A 78 -15.01 12.84 6.11
C GLU A 78 -15.90 13.58 5.11
N CYS A 79 -15.30 14.22 4.10
CA CYS A 79 -16.02 14.88 3.01
C CYS A 79 -16.92 13.88 2.25
N VAL A 80 -16.38 12.71 1.90
CA VAL A 80 -17.13 11.64 1.20
C VAL A 80 -18.31 11.16 2.04
N VAL A 81 -18.10 10.87 3.32
CA VAL A 81 -19.17 10.42 4.22
C VAL A 81 -20.24 11.50 4.40
N LYS A 82 -19.83 12.77 4.56
CA LYS A 82 -20.74 13.91 4.69
C LYS A 82 -21.58 14.11 3.43
N TYR A 83 -20.96 14.04 2.25
CA TYR A 83 -21.65 14.14 0.97
C TYR A 83 -22.64 13.00 0.78
N ALA A 84 -22.22 11.77 1.07
CA ALA A 84 -23.06 10.58 0.92
C ALA A 84 -24.26 10.57 1.88
N ALA A 85 -24.09 11.08 3.10
CA ALA A 85 -25.15 11.21 4.09
C ALA A 85 -26.07 12.43 3.87
N ALA A 86 -25.64 13.41 3.09
CA ALA A 86 -26.39 14.63 2.83
C ALA A 86 -27.63 14.38 1.96
N SER A 87 -28.65 15.24 2.11
CA SER A 87 -29.82 15.26 1.24
C SER A 87 -29.45 15.77 -0.16
N PRO A 88 -30.22 15.43 -1.22
CA PRO A 88 -29.92 15.85 -2.59
C PRO A 88 -29.71 17.36 -2.75
N ALA A 89 -30.49 18.18 -2.04
CA ALA A 89 -30.35 19.64 -2.05
C ALA A 89 -29.04 20.12 -1.37
N ALA A 90 -28.59 19.45 -0.32
CA ALA A 90 -27.35 19.79 0.39
C ALA A 90 -26.09 19.28 -0.33
N ARG A 91 -26.21 18.23 -1.15
CA ARG A 91 -25.09 17.73 -1.98
C ARG A 91 -24.63 18.74 -3.01
N ALA A 92 -25.56 19.50 -3.61
CA ALA A 92 -25.24 20.51 -4.63
C ALA A 92 -24.35 21.65 -4.12
N THR A 93 -24.35 21.92 -2.81
CA THR A 93 -23.57 22.98 -2.18
C THR A 93 -22.35 22.46 -1.41
N THR A 94 -22.16 21.14 -1.37
CA THR A 94 -21.04 20.53 -0.64
C THR A 94 -19.77 20.62 -1.47
N ASP A 95 -18.72 21.23 -0.90
CA ASP A 95 -17.41 21.26 -1.54
C ASP A 95 -16.75 19.87 -1.50
N LEU A 96 -16.40 19.37 -2.69
CA LEU A 96 -15.70 18.10 -2.90
C LEU A 96 -14.21 18.30 -3.21
N SER A 97 -13.66 19.51 -3.08
CA SER A 97 -12.26 19.83 -3.40
C SER A 97 -11.23 18.91 -2.71
N ALA A 98 -11.53 18.43 -1.50
CA ALA A 98 -10.67 17.53 -0.73
C ALA A 98 -10.64 16.08 -1.27
N VAL A 99 -11.56 15.70 -2.15
CA VAL A 99 -11.71 14.35 -2.69
C VAL A 99 -10.96 14.23 -4.02
N PRO A 100 -10.23 13.11 -4.28
CA PRO A 100 -9.53 12.93 -5.55
C PRO A 100 -10.49 12.93 -6.74
N ALA A 101 -10.01 13.39 -7.90
CA ALA A 101 -10.85 13.68 -9.06
C ALA A 101 -11.73 12.50 -9.50
N GLU A 102 -11.17 11.29 -9.56
CA GLU A 102 -11.89 10.06 -9.91
C GLU A 102 -13.03 9.78 -8.93
N ALA A 103 -12.78 9.97 -7.63
CA ALA A 103 -13.79 9.77 -6.60
C ALA A 103 -14.89 10.83 -6.62
N ARG A 104 -14.59 12.06 -7.02
CA ARG A 104 -15.61 13.08 -7.25
C ARG A 104 -16.54 12.70 -8.39
N LEU A 105 -16.00 12.22 -9.50
CA LEU A 105 -16.80 11.79 -10.64
C LEU A 105 -17.71 10.62 -10.23
N ALA A 106 -17.17 9.63 -9.54
CA ALA A 106 -17.95 8.50 -9.05
C ALA A 106 -19.10 8.96 -8.12
N LEU A 107 -18.82 9.84 -7.14
CA LEU A 107 -19.85 10.40 -6.25
C LEU A 107 -20.97 11.15 -6.96
N LEU A 108 -20.66 11.82 -8.08
CA LEU A 108 -21.65 12.58 -8.86
C LEU A 108 -22.50 11.67 -9.77
N THR A 109 -22.00 10.50 -10.13
CA THR A 109 -22.70 9.52 -10.97
C THR A 109 -23.50 8.48 -10.19
N MET A 110 -23.22 8.32 -8.90
CA MET A 110 -23.85 7.32 -8.04
C MET A 110 -25.31 7.60 -7.74
N ASP A 111 -26.08 6.52 -7.59
CA ASP A 111 -27.49 6.60 -7.18
C ASP A 111 -27.62 6.77 -5.65
N ASP A 112 -28.80 7.22 -5.19
CA ASP A 112 -29.10 7.48 -3.78
C ASP A 112 -28.93 6.24 -2.89
N PHE A 113 -29.19 5.04 -3.42
CA PHE A 113 -29.00 3.78 -2.70
C PHE A 113 -27.51 3.47 -2.50
N GLU A 114 -26.69 3.75 -3.51
CA GLU A 114 -25.24 3.52 -3.47
C GLU A 114 -24.59 4.52 -2.49
N LEU A 115 -25.04 5.78 -2.52
CA LEU A 115 -24.60 6.81 -1.57
C LEU A 115 -24.99 6.46 -0.13
N LYS A 116 -26.19 5.92 0.11
CA LYS A 116 -26.55 5.41 1.44
C LYS A 116 -25.67 4.24 1.88
N ALA A 117 -25.35 3.31 0.98
CA ALA A 117 -24.44 2.21 1.28
C ALA A 117 -23.03 2.70 1.61
N LEU A 118 -22.57 3.75 0.92
CA LEU A 118 -21.29 4.41 1.16
C LEU A 118 -21.26 5.16 2.51
N ALA A 119 -22.34 5.87 2.86
CA ALA A 119 -22.48 6.55 4.14
C ALA A 119 -22.55 5.60 5.33
N ALA A 120 -23.17 4.42 5.15
CA ALA A 120 -23.23 3.36 6.15
C ALA A 120 -21.93 2.54 6.24
N ALA A 121 -21.02 2.69 5.28
CA ALA A 121 -19.74 2.00 5.30
C ALA A 121 -18.79 2.60 6.34
N GLY A 122 -18.05 1.74 7.05
CA GLY A 122 -17.05 2.20 8.00
C GLY A 122 -15.90 2.97 7.32
N PRO A 123 -15.20 3.87 8.03
CA PRO A 123 -14.19 4.76 7.46
C PRO A 123 -13.03 4.02 6.77
N GLY A 124 -12.69 2.82 7.24
CA GLY A 124 -11.68 1.98 6.59
C GLY A 124 -12.09 1.45 5.21
N LYS A 125 -13.39 1.19 4.99
CA LYS A 125 -13.91 0.80 3.67
C LYS A 125 -14.00 2.00 2.74
N VAL A 126 -14.44 3.15 3.25
CA VAL A 126 -14.47 4.42 2.49
C VAL A 126 -13.07 4.82 2.06
N ARG A 127 -12.05 4.68 2.93
CA ARG A 127 -10.65 4.91 2.55
C ARG A 127 -10.23 4.06 1.37
N LYS A 128 -10.46 2.75 1.44
CA LYS A 128 -10.14 1.82 0.35
C LYS A 128 -10.87 2.20 -0.94
N TRP A 129 -12.13 2.61 -0.82
CA TRP A 129 -12.90 3.09 -1.95
C TRP A 129 -12.24 4.32 -2.56
N VAL A 130 -11.97 5.38 -1.79
CA VAL A 130 -11.29 6.62 -2.25
C VAL A 130 -9.94 6.33 -2.94
N GLU A 131 -9.19 5.36 -2.44
CA GLU A 131 -7.92 4.91 -3.03
C GLU A 131 -8.08 4.05 -4.31
N GLY A 132 -9.31 3.74 -4.73
CA GLY A 132 -9.59 2.84 -5.85
C GLY A 132 -9.24 1.37 -5.58
N ARG A 133 -9.10 0.98 -4.31
CA ARG A 133 -8.84 -0.39 -3.89
C ARG A 133 -10.16 -1.14 -3.66
N ASP A 134 -10.08 -2.47 -3.65
CA ASP A 134 -11.23 -3.30 -3.29
C ASP A 134 -11.72 -2.99 -1.86
N HIS A 135 -12.92 -2.43 -1.79
CA HIS A 135 -13.49 -1.85 -0.58
C HIS A 135 -14.52 -2.76 0.11
N GLY A 136 -15.05 -3.78 -0.59
CA GLY A 136 -16.02 -4.72 -0.02
C GLY A 136 -17.30 -4.03 0.52
N ILE A 137 -17.74 -2.95 -0.13
CA ILE A 137 -19.04 -2.31 0.12
C ILE A 137 -19.99 -2.82 -0.96
N PHE A 138 -21.09 -3.44 -0.55
CA PHE A 138 -22.04 -4.01 -1.50
C PHE A 138 -22.86 -2.90 -2.17
N GLY A 139 -23.04 -3.00 -3.49
CA GLY A 139 -23.83 -2.04 -4.26
C GLY A 139 -23.15 -0.70 -4.53
N VAL A 140 -21.85 -0.55 -4.21
CA VAL A 140 -21.08 0.65 -4.56
C VAL A 140 -20.12 0.30 -5.69
N PRO A 141 -20.09 1.05 -6.80
CA PRO A 141 -19.13 0.82 -7.87
C PRO A 141 -17.68 0.95 -7.38
N ASN A 142 -16.87 -0.04 -7.73
CA ASN A 142 -15.42 0.01 -7.56
C ASN A 142 -14.86 1.07 -8.50
N MET A 143 -14.17 2.06 -7.94
CA MET A 143 -13.38 2.99 -8.72
C MET A 143 -12.15 2.24 -9.19
N SER A 144 -12.24 1.64 -10.38
CA SER A 144 -11.07 1.07 -11.01
C SER A 144 -10.16 2.24 -11.33
N ALA A 145 -9.19 2.51 -10.43
CA ALA A 145 -8.02 3.29 -10.80
C ALA A 145 -7.53 2.63 -12.08
N THR A 146 -7.65 3.34 -13.21
CA THR A 146 -7.30 2.88 -14.54
C THR A 146 -6.06 2.03 -14.42
N ARG A 147 -6.26 0.71 -14.37
CA ARG A 147 -5.12 -0.22 -14.30
C ARG A 147 -4.37 0.17 -15.55
N PRO A 148 -3.06 0.53 -15.50
CA PRO A 148 -2.31 0.68 -16.72
C PRO A 148 -2.63 -0.57 -17.51
N ILE A 149 -3.25 -0.37 -18.67
CA ILE A 149 -3.70 -1.47 -19.49
C ILE A 149 -2.39 -2.18 -19.78
N ASN A 150 -2.13 -3.27 -19.06
CA ASN A 150 -1.10 -4.20 -19.41
C ASN A 150 -1.64 -4.79 -20.69
N VAL A 151 -1.37 -4.08 -21.78
CA VAL A 151 -1.51 -4.58 -23.14
C VAL A 151 -0.71 -5.85 -23.09
N ALA A 152 -1.41 -6.99 -23.02
CA ALA A 152 -0.77 -8.28 -23.00
C ALA A 152 0.23 -8.26 -24.16
N PRO A 153 1.52 -8.56 -23.92
CA PRO A 153 2.50 -8.57 -24.99
C PRO A 153 1.94 -9.47 -26.09
N ALA A 154 1.81 -8.93 -27.30
CA ALA A 154 1.29 -9.68 -28.43
C ALA A 154 2.00 -11.05 -28.47
N PRO A 155 1.26 -12.17 -28.62
CA PRO A 155 1.85 -13.49 -28.56
C PRO A 155 3.04 -13.54 -29.52
N SER A 156 4.21 -13.95 -29.02
CA SER A 156 5.45 -13.93 -29.82
C SER A 156 5.45 -14.97 -30.95
N GLN A 157 4.45 -15.85 -30.96
CA GLN A 157 4.33 -16.94 -31.92
C GLN A 157 3.00 -16.85 -32.67
N PRO A 158 3.00 -17.06 -34.00
CA PRO A 158 1.78 -17.14 -34.77
C PRO A 158 0.98 -18.40 -34.32
N PRO A 159 -0.36 -18.33 -34.27
CA PRO A 159 -1.19 -19.48 -33.93
C PRO A 159 -0.94 -20.64 -34.92
N VAL A 160 -0.84 -21.87 -34.39
CA VAL A 160 -0.54 -23.08 -35.16
C VAL A 160 -1.64 -23.32 -36.19
N GLY A 161 -1.24 -23.51 -37.46
CA GLY A 161 -2.17 -23.80 -38.57
C GLY A 161 -2.41 -22.64 -39.56
N MET A 162 -1.76 -21.48 -39.39
CA MET A 162 -1.86 -20.38 -40.35
C MET A 162 -1.13 -20.67 -41.67
N THR A 163 -1.78 -20.31 -42.78
CA THR A 163 -1.15 -20.29 -44.12
C THR A 163 -0.01 -19.26 -44.19
N PRO A 164 0.97 -19.40 -45.09
CA PRO A 164 2.11 -18.48 -45.19
C PRO A 164 1.70 -17.00 -45.37
N GLN A 165 0.60 -16.74 -46.08
CA GLN A 165 0.07 -15.40 -46.31
C GLN A 165 -0.52 -14.80 -45.04
N GLN A 166 -1.26 -15.60 -44.26
CA GLN A 166 -1.82 -15.18 -42.98
C GLN A 166 -0.73 -14.91 -41.94
N GLN A 167 0.38 -15.67 -41.97
CA GLN A 167 1.55 -15.40 -41.12
C GLN A 167 2.19 -14.05 -41.45
N MET A 168 2.23 -13.66 -42.72
CA MET A 168 2.77 -12.37 -43.14
C MET A 168 1.88 -11.21 -42.65
N ILE A 169 0.56 -11.32 -42.80
CA ILE A 169 -0.40 -10.32 -42.30
C ILE A 169 -0.31 -10.19 -40.77
N TRP A 170 -0.22 -11.32 -40.06
CA TRP A 170 -0.06 -11.34 -38.61
C TRP A 170 1.23 -10.64 -38.16
N ARG A 171 2.37 -10.88 -38.83
CA ARG A 171 3.64 -10.18 -38.52
C ARG A 171 3.53 -8.68 -38.69
N VAL A 172 2.85 -8.21 -39.74
CA VAL A 172 2.65 -6.79 -40.01
C VAL A 172 1.78 -6.15 -38.93
N GLN A 173 0.65 -6.79 -38.58
CA GLN A 173 -0.22 -6.31 -37.51
C GLN A 173 0.47 -6.30 -36.14
N ALA A 174 1.30 -7.31 -35.84
CA ALA A 174 2.08 -7.38 -34.61
C ALA A 174 3.18 -6.30 -34.52
N HIS A 175 3.68 -5.79 -35.66
CA HIS A 175 4.62 -4.67 -35.69
C HIS A 175 3.90 -3.31 -35.58
N LEU A 176 2.71 -3.18 -36.16
CA LEU A 176 1.91 -1.95 -36.08
C LEU A 176 1.30 -1.71 -34.69
N GLY A 177 0.99 -2.79 -33.95
CA GLY A 177 0.40 -2.71 -32.60
C GLY A 177 1.37 -2.37 -31.48
N LYS A 178 2.69 -2.27 -31.74
CA LYS A 178 3.66 -1.80 -30.75
C LYS A 178 3.75 -0.27 -30.85
N PRO A 179 3.28 0.50 -29.86
CA PRO A 179 3.65 1.91 -29.81
C PRO A 179 5.17 1.98 -29.63
N GLU A 180 5.88 2.45 -30.64
CA GLU A 180 7.26 2.94 -30.51
C GLU A 180 7.23 4.14 -29.56
N HIS A 181 7.18 3.87 -28.25
CA HIS A 181 7.38 4.90 -27.25
C HIS A 181 8.83 5.39 -27.35
N SER A 182 8.95 6.60 -27.90
CA SER A 182 9.99 7.58 -27.61
C SER A 182 11.43 7.07 -27.67
N LYS A 183 12.01 7.02 -28.87
CA LYS A 183 13.39 7.51 -28.99
C LYS A 183 13.32 9.01 -28.71
N GLU A 184 13.75 9.40 -27.51
CA GLU A 184 13.88 10.78 -27.08
C GLU A 184 14.60 11.59 -28.17
N PHE A 185 13.90 12.59 -28.70
CA PHE A 185 14.48 13.57 -29.61
C PHE A 185 15.44 14.43 -28.78
N ARG A 186 16.73 14.08 -28.78
CA ARG A 186 17.78 14.95 -28.25
C ARG A 186 18.06 16.03 -29.28
N ILE A 187 17.65 17.25 -28.99
CA ILE A 187 18.13 18.44 -29.69
C ILE A 187 19.53 18.72 -29.12
N ALA A 188 20.54 18.64 -30.00
CA ALA A 188 21.90 19.09 -29.74
C ALA A 188 22.00 20.60 -29.94
#